data_AF-A0A933IBZ9-F1
#
_entry.id   AF-A0A933IBZ9-F1
#
_cell.length_a   1.000
_cell.length_b   1.000
_cell.length_c   1.000
_cell.angle_alpha   90.00
_cell.angle_beta   90.00
_cell.angle_gamma   90.00
#
_symmetry.space_group_name_H-M   'P 1'
#
loop_
_entity.id
_entity.type
_entity.pdbx_description
1 polymer ?
#
loop_
_entity_poly.entity_id
_entity_poly.type
_entity_poly.pdbx_seq_one_letter_code
_entity_poly.pdbx_strand_id
1 'polypeptide(L)'
;MMRLTFHASRLTPHVSRLPCLFLALWLHLPATAAAQSRIVTLSPEKGPTGGGTVVSIEVEGGVVLGPLRVEFGGRPADVLRRTGLSTLEAVAPPGVPGPAPVQVVNELWGAVTSPAVFTYIPPPPRLVRLDPPAVPVGTQGLVLSIEGEHFAATSSLRIGEAPVPVTVVSPQRLQARIPAPLLARARILEVRVSDAALGGGTSNGLSLSVTNPAPEVTAMEAPPLLAGGPATAFTVRGRGFRPESLVHVAGTAVTTRFQTGEELTAVIPPALLAQAGDAPVTVVTPGPGGGTSNAEDLTVRAPFPGRFLAFTSNRRGGRNHIYLLDREAGRLDPLEEANSANGNDGYPSISADGRFIVFQSDRHRGQADVFLFDRETRTLDPLPELNHPTAFDGFPHISADGRFVVFESDRLNGRPKIFLFDTQTRVRSELGQANEATADDGLAAISN
;
A
#
# COMPACT_ATOMS: atom_id res chain seq x y z
N MET A 1 -99.73 33.24 48.05
CA MET A 1 -101.09 32.78 48.45
C MET A 1 -101.18 31.33 47.98
N MET A 2 -101.35 30.26 48.76
CA MET A 2 -102.14 29.99 49.97
C MET A 2 -101.60 28.66 50.57
N ARG A 3 -101.03 28.64 51.80
CA ARG A 3 -101.48 27.94 53.05
C ARG A 3 -102.06 26.51 52.87
N LEU A 4 -101.37 25.43 53.32
CA LEU A 4 -101.43 24.75 54.65
C LEU A 4 -102.87 24.44 55.12
N THR A 5 -103.26 23.25 55.60
CA THR A 5 -102.90 22.60 56.90
C THR A 5 -103.57 21.20 56.98
N PHE A 6 -103.11 20.21 57.75
CA PHE A 6 -103.55 19.84 59.13
C PHE A 6 -102.57 18.75 59.66
N HIS A 7 -101.82 18.99 60.74
CA HIS A 7 -102.08 18.75 62.18
C HIS A 7 -101.47 17.44 62.73
N ALA A 8 -100.57 17.64 63.69
CA ALA A 8 -99.90 16.62 64.49
C ALA A 8 -100.50 16.56 65.90
N SER A 9 -100.64 15.35 66.43
CA SER A 9 -100.88 15.10 67.87
C SER A 9 -99.59 14.62 68.53
N ARG A 10 -99.26 15.28 69.65
CA ARG A 10 -98.05 15.14 70.47
C ARG A 10 -98.18 13.99 71.47
N LEU A 11 -97.05 13.43 71.90
CA LEU A 11 -96.67 13.27 73.33
C LEU A 11 -95.15 12.99 73.44
N THR A 12 -94.48 13.84 74.22
CA THR A 12 -93.04 13.95 74.58
C THR A 12 -92.85 13.56 76.07
N PRO A 13 -91.69 13.75 76.77
CA PRO A 13 -90.29 14.06 76.37
C PRO A 13 -89.19 13.26 77.12
N HIS A 14 -87.95 13.32 76.60
CA HIS A 14 -86.79 13.81 77.38
C HIS A 14 -85.73 14.42 76.43
N VAL A 15 -85.87 15.75 76.20
CA VAL A 15 -84.85 16.84 76.35
C VAL A 15 -83.37 16.38 76.30
N SER A 16 -82.43 16.88 75.47
CA SER A 16 -82.38 18.05 74.59
C SER A 16 -81.03 18.21 73.84
N ARG A 17 -81.07 19.01 72.75
CA ARG A 17 -80.03 19.85 72.10
C ARG A 17 -79.32 19.32 70.83
N LEU A 18 -79.77 19.87 69.69
CA LEU A 18 -79.09 20.10 68.40
C LEU A 18 -77.73 20.85 68.56
N PRO A 19 -76.83 20.96 67.54
CA PRO A 19 -77.08 20.93 66.08
C PRO A 19 -76.04 20.20 65.19
N CYS A 20 -76.34 20.18 63.89
CA CYS A 20 -75.44 19.89 62.78
C CYS A 20 -74.04 20.49 62.96
N LEU A 21 -73.00 19.65 62.86
CA LEU A 21 -71.62 20.09 62.64
C LEU A 21 -71.13 19.46 61.34
N PHE A 22 -70.96 20.30 60.32
CA PHE A 22 -69.99 20.07 59.25
C PHE A 22 -68.63 19.87 59.94
N LEU A 23 -68.22 18.62 60.15
CA LEU A 23 -66.85 18.33 60.56
C LEU A 23 -66.03 18.12 59.28
N ALA A 24 -65.43 19.22 58.81
CA ALA A 24 -64.23 19.13 58.00
C ALA A 24 -63.18 18.43 58.87
N LEU A 25 -63.04 17.12 58.69
CA LEU A 25 -61.97 16.35 59.29
C LEU A 25 -60.67 16.73 58.57
N TRP A 26 -60.08 17.86 58.97
CA TRP A 26 -58.68 18.16 58.75
C TRP A 26 -57.88 17.13 59.56
N LEU A 27 -57.64 15.96 58.96
CA LEU A 27 -56.57 15.08 59.38
C LEU A 27 -55.25 15.83 59.17
N HIS A 28 -54.75 16.47 60.23
CA HIS A 28 -53.32 16.68 60.38
C HIS A 28 -52.66 15.30 60.47
N LEU A 29 -52.40 14.69 59.31
CA LEU A 29 -51.35 13.70 59.20
C LEU A 29 -50.07 14.38 59.70
N PRO A 30 -49.42 13.86 60.76
CA PRO A 30 -48.20 14.48 61.24
C PRO A 30 -47.16 14.45 60.13
N ALA A 31 -46.32 15.49 60.06
CA ALA A 31 -45.22 15.66 59.11
C ALA A 31 -44.21 14.49 59.09
N THR A 32 -44.35 13.51 59.98
CA THR A 32 -43.60 12.26 60.01
C THR A 32 -44.07 11.20 59.00
N ALA A 33 -45.23 11.33 58.35
CA ALA A 33 -45.66 10.43 57.26
C ALA A 33 -44.95 10.71 55.91
N ALA A 34 -44.25 11.85 55.80
CA ALA A 34 -43.44 12.19 54.64
C ALA A 34 -42.14 11.36 54.53
N ALA A 35 -41.80 10.56 55.54
CA ALA A 35 -40.50 9.89 55.65
C ALA A 35 -40.35 8.55 54.89
N GLN A 36 -41.33 8.06 54.10
CA GLN A 36 -41.21 6.74 53.46
C GLN A 36 -41.81 6.64 52.05
N SER A 37 -42.05 7.75 51.35
CA SER A 37 -42.49 7.63 49.95
C SER A 37 -41.30 7.28 49.05
N ARG A 38 -41.38 6.17 48.31
CA ARG A 38 -40.32 5.71 47.40
C ARG A 38 -40.90 5.15 46.12
N ILE A 39 -40.11 5.21 45.06
CA ILE A 39 -40.37 4.44 43.85
C ILE A 39 -39.89 3.01 44.10
N VAL A 40 -40.79 2.04 43.98
CA VAL A 40 -40.54 0.60 44.17
C VAL A 40 -40.04 -0.01 42.88
N THR A 41 -40.70 0.30 41.75
CA THR A 41 -40.30 -0.18 40.43
C THR A 41 -40.32 0.97 39.43
N LEU A 42 -39.35 0.94 38.51
CA LEU A 42 -39.24 1.86 37.40
C LEU A 42 -38.81 1.05 36.17
N SER A 43 -39.71 0.87 35.21
CA SER A 43 -39.46 0.01 34.05
C SER A 43 -40.02 0.61 32.76
N PRO A 44 -39.20 0.78 31.71
CA PRO A 44 -37.75 0.53 31.68
C PRO A 44 -36.95 1.60 32.45
N GLU A 45 -35.77 1.24 32.97
CA GLU A 45 -34.83 2.13 33.69
C GLU A 45 -33.99 3.04 32.78
N LYS A 46 -34.18 2.95 31.47
CA LYS A 46 -33.39 3.66 30.46
C LYS A 46 -34.20 4.01 29.23
N GLY A 47 -33.80 5.06 28.52
CA GLY A 47 -34.43 5.51 27.28
C GLY A 47 -33.59 6.54 26.53
N PRO A 48 -33.96 6.92 25.30
CA PRO A 48 -33.19 7.85 24.50
C PRO A 48 -33.27 9.28 25.07
N THR A 49 -32.21 10.05 24.89
CA THR A 49 -32.13 11.49 25.25
C THR A 49 -33.23 12.35 24.60
N GLY A 50 -33.79 11.93 23.48
CA GLY A 50 -34.96 12.58 22.85
C GLY A 50 -36.28 12.42 23.62
N GLY A 51 -36.31 11.60 24.69
CA GLY A 51 -37.53 11.29 25.43
C GLY A 51 -38.46 10.33 24.69
N GLY A 52 -39.73 10.28 25.09
CA GLY A 52 -40.76 9.45 24.46
C GLY A 52 -40.87 8.03 25.03
N THR A 53 -39.97 7.62 25.94
CA THR A 53 -40.08 6.34 26.63
C THR A 53 -41.26 6.33 27.58
N VAL A 54 -42.21 5.43 27.37
CA VAL A 54 -43.26 5.15 28.37
C VAL A 54 -42.63 4.35 29.51
N VAL A 55 -42.67 4.91 30.72
CA VAL A 55 -42.10 4.34 31.94
C VAL A 55 -43.24 3.99 32.89
N SER A 56 -43.31 2.72 33.28
CA SER A 56 -44.15 2.25 34.38
C SER A 56 -43.45 2.52 35.70
N ILE A 57 -44.14 3.23 36.61
CA ILE A 57 -43.61 3.69 37.89
C ILE A 57 -44.56 3.21 38.98
N GLU A 58 -44.04 2.40 39.89
CA GLU A 58 -44.75 1.99 41.10
C GLU A 58 -44.22 2.75 42.31
N VAL A 59 -45.11 3.38 43.07
CA VAL A 59 -44.78 4.17 44.25
C VAL A 59 -45.45 3.59 45.51
N GLU A 60 -44.70 3.57 46.59
CA GLU A 60 -45.16 3.18 47.92
C GLU A 60 -45.07 4.39 48.86
N GLY A 61 -45.95 4.47 49.87
CA GLY A 61 -45.95 5.52 50.89
C GLY A 61 -47.02 6.61 50.69
N GLY A 62 -46.94 7.68 51.49
CA GLY A 62 -47.97 8.72 51.58
C GLY A 62 -48.12 9.62 50.33
N VAL A 63 -47.22 9.52 49.35
CA VAL A 63 -47.30 10.29 48.10
C VAL A 63 -48.53 9.94 47.27
N VAL A 64 -49.09 8.73 47.41
CA VAL A 64 -50.12 8.15 46.52
C VAL A 64 -51.53 8.78 46.61
N LEU A 65 -51.77 9.78 47.43
CA LEU A 65 -53.12 10.33 47.64
C LEU A 65 -53.32 11.64 46.85
N GLY A 66 -54.24 11.69 45.88
CA GLY A 66 -54.50 12.91 45.08
C GLY A 66 -53.70 13.01 43.77
N PRO A 67 -53.65 14.20 43.13
CA PRO A 67 -52.94 14.44 41.87
C PRO A 67 -51.43 14.30 42.03
N LEU A 68 -50.82 13.57 41.09
CA LEU A 68 -49.39 13.25 41.08
C LEU A 68 -48.76 13.78 39.81
N ARG A 69 -47.56 14.34 39.96
CA ARG A 69 -46.68 14.74 38.87
C ARG A 69 -45.40 13.92 38.93
N VAL A 70 -44.95 13.48 37.77
CA VAL A 70 -43.67 12.76 37.65
C VAL A 70 -42.63 13.71 37.10
N GLU A 71 -41.44 13.71 37.69
CA GLU A 71 -40.29 14.48 37.22
C GLU A 71 -39.12 13.57 36.85
N PHE A 72 -38.47 13.85 35.72
CA PHE A 72 -37.21 13.23 35.31
C PHE A 72 -36.14 14.32 35.24
N GLY A 73 -35.11 14.24 36.09
CA GLY A 73 -34.07 15.25 36.18
C GLY A 73 -34.61 16.65 36.47
N GLY A 74 -35.70 16.75 37.24
CA GLY A 74 -36.42 18.01 37.53
C GLY A 74 -37.33 18.52 36.40
N ARG A 75 -37.49 17.77 35.30
CA ARG A 75 -38.41 18.12 34.20
C ARG A 75 -39.74 17.37 34.34
N PRO A 76 -40.89 18.05 34.19
CA PRO A 76 -42.19 17.38 34.18
C PRO A 76 -42.27 16.32 33.08
N ALA A 77 -42.85 15.17 33.39
CA ALA A 77 -43.25 14.15 32.43
C ALA A 77 -44.76 14.18 32.19
N ASP A 78 -45.18 13.80 30.97
CA ASP A 78 -46.58 13.62 30.65
C ASP A 78 -47.08 12.29 31.25
N VAL A 79 -48.00 12.36 32.21
CA VAL A 79 -48.61 11.16 32.81
C VAL A 79 -49.73 10.68 31.89
N LEU A 80 -49.53 9.53 31.24
CA LEU A 80 -50.48 8.95 30.29
C LEU A 80 -51.70 8.36 30.98
N ARG A 81 -51.45 7.60 32.04
CA ARG A 81 -52.50 6.96 32.82
C ARG A 81 -52.00 6.56 34.19
N ARG A 82 -52.94 6.47 35.12
CA ARG A 82 -52.74 5.95 36.47
C ARG A 82 -53.57 4.69 36.61
N THR A 83 -52.91 3.53 36.66
CA THR A 83 -53.55 2.20 36.63
C THR A 83 -53.82 1.62 38.03
N GLY A 84 -53.73 2.45 39.07
CA GLY A 84 -54.05 2.14 40.47
C GLY A 84 -53.70 3.31 41.40
N LEU A 85 -53.82 3.14 42.71
CA LEU A 85 -53.36 4.17 43.65
C LEU A 85 -51.83 4.34 43.61
N SER A 86 -51.08 3.27 43.35
CA SER A 86 -49.61 3.27 43.40
C SER A 86 -48.91 3.20 42.05
N THR A 87 -49.62 3.07 40.92
CA THR A 87 -49.00 2.82 39.61
C THR A 87 -49.30 3.93 38.61
N LEU A 88 -48.25 4.48 38.01
CA LEU A 88 -48.27 5.55 37.03
C LEU A 88 -47.57 5.08 35.75
N GLU A 89 -48.12 5.46 34.60
CA GLU A 89 -47.39 5.44 33.33
C GLU A 89 -47.13 6.87 32.90
N ALA A 90 -45.86 7.21 32.74
CA ALA A 90 -45.42 8.54 32.33
C ALA A 90 -44.48 8.46 31.13
N VAL A 91 -44.53 9.45 30.25
CA VAL A 91 -43.60 9.59 29.13
C VAL A 91 -42.39 10.38 29.60
N ALA A 92 -41.22 9.74 29.59
CA ALA A 92 -39.96 10.42 29.89
C ALA A 92 -39.77 11.60 28.92
N PRO A 93 -39.61 12.84 29.41
CA PRO A 93 -39.37 14.00 28.57
C PRO A 93 -37.95 13.93 27.96
N PRO A 94 -37.63 14.77 26.97
CA PRO A 94 -36.25 14.93 26.51
C PRO A 94 -35.30 15.27 27.68
N GLY A 95 -34.11 14.66 27.69
CA GLY A 95 -33.16 14.72 28.80
C GLY A 95 -31.70 14.82 28.36
N VAL A 96 -30.81 15.04 29.32
CA VAL A 96 -29.36 15.10 29.11
C VAL A 96 -28.79 13.67 29.24
N PRO A 97 -27.81 13.25 28.41
CA PRO A 97 -27.19 11.93 28.52
C PRO A 97 -26.69 11.61 29.94
N GLY A 98 -26.94 10.39 30.41
CA GLY A 98 -26.54 9.90 31.73
C GLY A 98 -27.68 9.70 32.72
N PRO A 99 -27.37 9.42 34.00
CA PRO A 99 -28.37 9.16 35.04
C PRO A 99 -29.15 10.44 35.39
N ALA A 100 -30.48 10.34 35.42
CA ALA A 100 -31.38 11.40 35.85
C ALA A 100 -32.24 10.91 37.03
N PRO A 101 -32.38 11.71 38.10
CA PRO A 101 -33.25 11.37 39.22
C PRO A 101 -34.72 11.42 38.78
N VAL A 102 -35.48 10.38 39.11
CA VAL A 102 -36.93 10.32 38.90
C VAL A 102 -37.65 10.45 40.22
N GLN A 103 -38.59 11.38 40.30
CA GLN A 103 -39.37 11.65 41.51
C GLN A 103 -40.85 11.76 41.19
N VAL A 104 -41.68 11.32 42.12
CA VAL A 104 -43.13 11.56 42.07
C VAL A 104 -43.47 12.59 43.13
N VAL A 105 -44.13 13.66 42.71
CA VAL A 105 -44.52 14.80 43.52
C VAL A 105 -46.03 14.79 43.67
N ASN A 106 -46.49 14.89 44.92
CA ASN A 106 -47.89 15.13 45.22
C ASN A 106 -48.21 16.63 45.07
N GLU A 107 -49.15 16.99 44.20
CA GLU A 107 -49.41 18.40 43.91
C GLU A 107 -50.21 19.13 45.01
N LEU A 108 -50.88 18.40 45.92
CA LEU A 108 -51.71 19.01 46.96
C LEU A 108 -50.92 19.50 48.17
N TRP A 109 -49.85 18.79 48.55
CA TRP A 109 -49.05 19.14 49.74
C TRP A 109 -47.54 18.95 49.55
N GLY A 110 -47.07 18.72 48.32
CA GLY A 110 -45.65 18.76 47.97
C GLY A 110 -44.80 17.60 48.49
N ALA A 111 -45.39 16.50 48.94
CA ALA A 111 -44.62 15.30 49.29
C ALA A 111 -43.91 14.74 48.05
N VAL A 112 -42.65 14.35 48.20
CA VAL A 112 -41.81 13.83 47.11
C VAL A 112 -41.26 12.45 47.47
N THR A 113 -41.15 11.55 46.49
CA THR A 113 -40.47 10.27 46.69
C THR A 113 -38.96 10.43 46.83
N SER A 114 -38.30 9.45 47.46
CA SER A 114 -36.86 9.25 47.21
C SER A 114 -36.61 9.06 45.71
N PRO A 115 -35.50 9.59 45.16
CA PRO A 115 -35.25 9.53 43.73
C PRO A 115 -34.92 8.10 43.28
N ALA A 116 -35.62 7.61 42.26
CA ALA A 116 -35.12 6.50 41.43
C ALA A 116 -34.18 7.04 40.35
N VAL A 117 -33.50 6.16 39.62
CA VAL A 117 -32.61 6.56 38.53
C VAL A 117 -33.18 6.08 37.20
N PHE A 118 -33.31 7.01 36.25
CA PHE A 118 -33.54 6.70 34.85
C PHE A 118 -32.33 7.15 34.04
N THR A 119 -31.77 6.30 33.20
CA THR A 119 -30.58 6.63 32.41
C THR A 119 -30.96 7.05 30.99
N TYR A 120 -30.67 8.30 30.64
CA TYR A 120 -30.81 8.79 29.28
C TYR A 120 -29.61 8.36 28.43
N ILE A 121 -29.88 7.63 27.35
CA ILE A 121 -28.89 7.11 26.42
C ILE A 121 -28.84 8.03 25.18
N PRO A 122 -27.66 8.58 24.82
CA PRO A 122 -27.53 9.35 23.59
C PRO A 122 -27.68 8.44 22.36
N PRO A 123 -28.10 8.97 21.20
CA PRO A 123 -28.03 8.21 19.96
C PRO A 123 -26.57 7.80 19.66
N PRO A 124 -26.34 6.72 18.90
CA PRO A 124 -24.99 6.34 18.50
C PRO A 124 -24.33 7.45 17.68
N PRO A 125 -23.02 7.68 17.87
CA PRO A 125 -22.29 8.62 17.05
C PRO A 125 -22.34 8.20 15.59
N ARG A 126 -22.35 9.17 14.67
CA ARG A 126 -22.35 8.89 13.23
C ARG A 126 -21.20 9.62 12.57
N LEU A 127 -20.38 8.90 11.81
CA LEU A 127 -19.30 9.49 11.03
C LEU A 127 -19.80 9.88 9.64
N VAL A 128 -19.49 11.10 9.22
CA VAL A 128 -19.87 11.65 7.91
C VAL A 128 -18.67 11.74 6.99
N ARG A 129 -17.55 12.30 7.47
CA ARG A 129 -16.35 12.53 6.64
C ARG A 129 -15.06 12.47 7.45
N LEU A 130 -14.01 11.97 6.81
CA LEU A 130 -12.63 12.09 7.26
C LEU A 130 -11.90 13.13 6.40
N ASP A 131 -11.09 13.98 7.02
CA ASP A 131 -10.24 14.94 6.33
C ASP A 131 -8.81 14.94 6.91
N PRO A 132 -7.80 14.51 6.12
CA PRO A 132 -7.91 13.91 4.79
C PRO A 132 -8.45 12.46 4.83
N PRO A 133 -9.09 11.96 3.75
CA PRO A 133 -9.56 10.56 3.66
C PRO A 133 -8.45 9.57 3.27
N ALA A 134 -7.31 10.06 2.79
CA ALA A 134 -6.15 9.25 2.43
C ALA A 134 -4.84 9.99 2.74
N VAL A 135 -3.78 9.23 2.95
CA VAL A 135 -2.46 9.75 3.28
C VAL A 135 -1.36 8.85 2.70
N PRO A 136 -0.18 9.38 2.30
CA PRO A 136 0.93 8.54 1.86
C PRO A 136 1.50 7.68 2.99
N VAL A 137 1.93 6.46 2.65
CA VAL A 137 2.66 5.58 3.56
C VAL A 137 3.95 6.23 4.05
N GLY A 138 4.28 6.06 5.33
CA GLY A 138 5.49 6.60 5.98
C GLY A 138 5.34 8.05 6.48
N THR A 139 4.13 8.63 6.40
CA THR A 139 3.85 9.95 6.97
C THR A 139 4.16 9.98 8.47
N GLN A 140 4.89 11.01 8.93
CA GLN A 140 5.42 11.14 10.31
C GLN A 140 4.36 11.53 11.36
N GLY A 141 3.11 11.12 11.13
CA GLY A 141 1.92 11.46 11.91
C GLY A 141 0.98 12.39 11.15
N LEU A 142 -0.31 12.24 11.42
CA LEU A 142 -1.38 12.97 10.73
C LEU A 142 -2.32 13.59 11.76
N VAL A 143 -2.69 14.86 11.56
CA VAL A 143 -3.82 15.45 12.26
C VAL A 143 -5.06 15.18 11.42
N LEU A 144 -5.94 14.31 11.91
CA LEU A 144 -7.17 13.91 11.25
C LEU A 144 -8.35 14.70 11.82
N SER A 145 -9.10 15.36 10.96
CA SER A 145 -10.40 15.95 11.28
C SER A 145 -11.49 14.93 10.95
N ILE A 146 -12.38 14.66 11.90
CA ILE A 146 -13.48 13.69 11.76
C ILE A 146 -14.79 14.46 11.94
N GLU A 147 -15.56 14.57 10.88
CA GLU A 147 -16.88 15.21 10.87
C GLU A 147 -17.96 14.15 11.06
N GLY A 148 -18.99 14.50 11.83
CA GLY A 148 -20.05 13.57 12.17
C GLY A 148 -21.19 14.20 12.95
N GLU A 149 -21.90 13.36 13.68
CA GLU A 149 -23.05 13.71 14.49
C GLU A 149 -22.97 12.97 15.84
N HIS A 150 -23.56 13.58 16.87
CA HIS A 150 -23.79 13.00 18.20
C HIS A 150 -22.54 12.63 19.01
N PHE A 151 -21.40 13.28 18.77
CA PHE A 151 -20.22 13.06 19.61
C PHE A 151 -20.43 13.57 21.04
N ALA A 152 -20.20 12.70 22.02
CA ALA A 152 -20.15 13.08 23.43
C ALA A 152 -18.76 13.58 23.82
N ALA A 153 -18.66 14.32 24.92
CA ALA A 153 -17.36 14.75 25.47
C ALA A 153 -16.43 13.58 25.87
N THR A 154 -17.01 12.40 26.09
CA THR A 154 -16.31 11.15 26.44
C THR A 154 -16.12 10.22 25.24
N SER A 155 -16.40 10.69 24.01
CA SER A 155 -16.19 9.90 22.79
C SER A 155 -14.76 9.38 22.71
N SER A 156 -14.65 8.10 22.38
CA SER A 156 -13.37 7.42 22.17
C SER A 156 -13.20 7.03 20.71
N LEU A 157 -11.98 7.14 20.19
CA LEU A 157 -11.64 6.84 18.80
C LEU A 157 -10.83 5.56 18.70
N ARG A 158 -11.19 4.69 17.75
CA ARG A 158 -10.37 3.56 17.31
C ARG A 158 -10.07 3.70 15.82
N ILE A 159 -8.83 3.41 15.46
CA ILE A 159 -8.36 3.31 14.07
C ILE A 159 -7.75 1.93 13.88
N GLY A 160 -8.44 1.07 13.10
CA GLY A 160 -8.24 -0.38 13.16
C GLY A 160 -8.45 -0.89 14.58
N GLU A 161 -7.47 -1.63 15.10
CA GLU A 161 -7.48 -2.11 16.49
C GLU A 161 -6.88 -1.13 17.51
N ALA A 162 -6.28 -0.03 17.06
CA ALA A 162 -5.57 0.88 17.93
C ALA A 162 -6.50 1.94 18.51
N PRO A 163 -6.54 2.12 19.86
CA PRO A 163 -7.15 3.31 20.45
C PRO A 163 -6.27 4.53 20.13
N VAL A 164 -6.91 5.63 19.71
CA VAL A 164 -6.21 6.88 19.38
C VAL A 164 -6.79 8.01 20.24
N PRO A 165 -5.94 8.78 20.96
CA PRO A 165 -6.40 9.95 21.69
C PRO A 165 -7.09 10.95 20.76
N VAL A 166 -8.25 11.45 21.19
CA VAL A 166 -9.09 12.35 20.41
C VAL A 166 -9.45 13.57 21.25
N THR A 167 -9.54 14.72 20.60
CA THR A 167 -10.12 15.94 21.16
C THR A 167 -11.50 16.12 20.55
N VAL A 168 -12.52 16.15 21.41
CA VAL A 168 -13.90 16.47 21.00
C VAL A 168 -14.01 17.98 20.88
N VAL A 169 -14.13 18.48 19.65
CA VAL A 169 -14.23 19.93 19.39
C VAL A 169 -15.67 20.39 19.50
N SER A 170 -16.61 19.59 19.01
CA SER A 170 -18.05 19.82 19.09
C SER A 170 -18.80 18.50 18.91
N PRO A 171 -20.13 18.45 19.14
CA PRO A 171 -20.95 17.27 18.83
C PRO A 171 -20.91 16.82 17.37
N GLN A 172 -20.37 17.64 16.46
CA GLN A 172 -20.22 17.30 15.04
C GLN A 172 -18.77 17.16 14.57
N ARG A 173 -17.79 17.40 15.44
CA ARG A 173 -16.37 17.40 15.03
C ARG A 173 -15.43 16.86 16.11
N LEU A 174 -14.59 15.92 15.70
CA LEU A 174 -13.46 15.43 16.47
C LEU A 174 -12.14 15.75 15.75
N GLN A 175 -11.07 15.86 16.53
CA GLN A 175 -9.72 15.99 16.01
C GLN A 175 -8.79 14.98 16.70
N ALA A 176 -8.01 14.23 15.94
CA ALA A 176 -7.10 13.23 16.48
C ALA A 176 -5.73 13.33 15.81
N ARG A 177 -4.66 13.09 16.58
CA ARG A 177 -3.31 12.94 16.02
C ARG A 177 -3.01 11.46 15.86
N ILE A 178 -3.00 10.99 14.62
CA ILE A 178 -2.65 9.62 14.27
C ILE A 178 -1.12 9.46 14.36
N PRO A 179 -0.61 8.50 15.15
CA PRO A 179 0.81 8.26 15.29
C PRO A 179 1.42 7.60 14.05
N ALA A 180 2.68 7.94 13.74
CA ALA A 180 3.41 7.45 12.56
C ALA A 180 3.42 5.91 12.39
N PRO A 181 3.55 5.08 13.47
CA PRO A 181 3.51 3.63 13.32
C PRO A 181 2.22 3.07 12.70
N LEU A 182 1.08 3.74 12.85
CA LEU A 182 -0.17 3.33 12.19
C LEU A 182 -0.16 3.62 10.68
N LEU A 183 0.69 4.56 10.24
CA LEU A 183 0.82 5.02 8.86
C LEU A 183 2.05 4.43 8.15
N ALA A 184 2.77 3.51 8.81
CA ALA A 184 4.04 2.97 8.31
C ALA A 184 3.88 1.96 7.16
N ARG A 185 2.69 1.41 6.95
CA ARG A 185 2.39 0.43 5.89
C ARG A 185 1.16 0.85 5.12
N ALA A 186 1.16 0.64 3.80
CA ALA A 186 0.00 0.87 2.97
C ALA A 186 -1.10 -0.13 3.32
N ARG A 187 -2.30 0.37 3.62
CA ARG A 187 -3.48 -0.39 4.01
C ARG A 187 -4.69 0.52 4.15
N ILE A 188 -5.86 -0.09 4.19
CA ILE A 188 -7.08 0.59 4.61
C ILE A 188 -7.22 0.44 6.13
N LEU A 189 -7.39 1.55 6.83
CA LEU A 189 -7.67 1.61 8.26
C LEU A 189 -9.13 1.99 8.46
N GLU A 190 -9.87 1.16 9.21
CA GLU A 190 -11.24 1.47 9.58
C GLU A 190 -11.26 2.42 10.79
N VAL A 191 -12.01 3.50 10.69
CA VAL A 191 -12.16 4.53 11.72
C VAL A 191 -13.55 4.41 12.34
N ARG A 192 -13.60 4.26 13.67
CA ARG A 192 -14.84 4.19 14.45
C ARG A 192 -14.76 5.02 15.72
N VAL A 193 -15.88 5.61 16.10
CA VAL A 193 -16.06 6.34 17.36
C VAL A 193 -17.04 5.58 18.25
N SER A 194 -16.79 5.56 19.55
CA SER A 194 -17.64 4.89 20.54
C SER A 194 -17.95 5.80 21.72
N ASP A 195 -19.24 5.86 22.06
CA ASP A 195 -19.82 6.51 23.24
C ASP A 195 -20.36 5.47 24.24
N ALA A 196 -19.73 4.28 24.28
CA ALA A 196 -20.14 3.16 25.13
C ALA A 196 -20.26 3.53 26.62
N ALA A 197 -19.46 4.49 27.11
CA ALA A 197 -19.54 4.97 28.49
C ALA A 197 -20.92 5.54 28.88
N LEU A 198 -21.69 6.04 27.89
CA LEU A 198 -23.05 6.55 28.08
C LEU A 198 -24.12 5.62 27.50
N GLY A 199 -23.73 4.41 27.06
CA GLY A 199 -24.62 3.46 26.40
C GLY A 199 -24.98 3.81 24.95
N GLY A 200 -24.39 4.87 24.37
CA GLY A 200 -24.70 5.34 23.01
C GLY A 200 -24.27 4.38 21.91
N GLY A 201 -23.32 3.48 22.19
CA GLY A 201 -22.85 2.47 21.23
C GLY A 201 -21.72 2.99 20.34
N THR A 202 -21.58 2.39 19.15
CA THR A 202 -20.47 2.63 18.21
C THR A 202 -20.99 3.13 16.87
N SER A 203 -20.20 4.01 16.24
CA SER A 203 -20.53 4.58 14.94
C SER A 203 -20.47 3.59 13.78
N ASN A 204 -20.97 4.02 12.62
CA ASN A 204 -20.55 3.47 11.33
C ASN A 204 -19.02 3.60 11.16
N GLY A 205 -18.46 2.75 10.29
CA GLY A 205 -17.04 2.83 9.91
C GLY A 205 -16.83 3.78 8.74
N LEU A 206 -15.74 4.56 8.79
CA LEU A 206 -15.16 5.23 7.62
C LEU A 206 -13.76 4.67 7.35
N SER A 207 -13.31 4.73 6.10
CA SER A 207 -12.00 4.22 5.70
C SER A 207 -11.00 5.35 5.54
N LEU A 208 -9.88 5.27 6.28
CA LEU A 208 -8.68 6.06 6.03
C LEU A 208 -7.71 5.21 5.20
N SER A 209 -7.40 5.66 3.99
CA SER A 209 -6.50 4.93 3.08
C SER A 209 -5.05 5.37 3.26
N VAL A 210 -4.18 4.47 3.70
CA VAL A 210 -2.72 4.68 3.67
C VAL A 210 -2.22 4.14 2.34
N THR A 211 -1.73 5.04 1.48
CA THR A 211 -1.51 4.76 0.07
C THR A 211 -0.03 4.67 -0.30
N ASN A 212 0.30 3.69 -1.15
CA ASN A 212 1.56 3.65 -1.86
C ASN A 212 1.60 4.73 -2.95
N PRO A 213 2.76 5.36 -3.21
CA PRO A 213 2.93 6.22 -4.38
C PRO A 213 2.79 5.41 -5.67
N ALA A 214 2.39 6.06 -6.76
CA ALA A 214 2.46 5.45 -8.08
C ALA A 214 3.94 5.22 -8.46
N PRO A 215 4.30 4.04 -8.99
CA PRO A 215 5.67 3.78 -9.42
C PRO A 215 5.96 4.49 -10.75
N GLU A 216 7.23 4.85 -10.96
CA GLU A 216 7.75 5.42 -12.21
C GLU A 216 9.08 4.74 -12.52
N VAL A 217 9.27 4.34 -13.78
CA VAL A 217 10.55 3.80 -14.27
C VAL A 217 11.27 4.92 -15.02
N THR A 218 12.52 5.20 -14.64
CA THR A 218 13.29 6.31 -15.20
C THR A 218 14.49 5.88 -16.03
N ALA A 219 15.03 4.68 -15.78
CA ALA A 219 16.09 4.08 -16.57
C ALA A 219 16.19 2.58 -16.29
N MET A 220 16.75 1.84 -17.25
CA MET A 220 17.18 0.46 -17.08
C MET A 220 18.66 0.26 -17.43
N GLU A 221 19.29 -0.70 -16.75
CA GLU A 221 20.65 -1.13 -17.02
C GLU A 221 20.69 -2.66 -17.12
N ALA A 222 21.06 -3.17 -18.29
CA ALA A 222 21.14 -4.60 -18.57
C ALA A 222 22.39 -4.91 -19.40
N PRO A 223 23.05 -6.07 -19.20
CA PRO A 223 24.03 -6.57 -20.17
C PRO A 223 23.32 -6.90 -21.51
N PRO A 224 24.07 -7.11 -22.61
CA PRO A 224 23.48 -7.52 -23.87
C PRO A 224 22.62 -8.77 -23.73
N LEU A 225 21.34 -8.67 -24.09
CA LEU A 225 20.40 -9.79 -24.08
C LEU A 225 20.31 -10.39 -25.49
N LEU A 226 20.53 -11.70 -25.60
CA LEU A 226 20.41 -12.45 -26.84
C LEU A 226 19.22 -13.40 -26.76
N ALA A 227 18.49 -13.56 -27.86
CA ALA A 227 17.45 -14.58 -27.91
C ALA A 227 18.07 -15.98 -27.79
N GLY A 228 17.39 -16.90 -27.10
CA GLY A 228 17.94 -18.19 -26.68
C GLY A 228 18.96 -18.12 -25.54
N GLY A 229 19.27 -16.92 -25.03
CA GLY A 229 20.22 -16.71 -23.93
C GLY A 229 19.74 -17.23 -22.57
N PRO A 230 20.66 -17.36 -21.60
CA PRO A 230 20.32 -17.79 -20.24
C PRO A 230 19.55 -16.71 -19.46
N ALA A 231 19.02 -17.09 -18.30
CA ALA A 231 18.42 -16.14 -17.36
C ALA A 231 19.43 -15.05 -17.02
N THR A 232 19.05 -13.79 -17.18
CA THR A 232 19.98 -12.65 -17.05
C THR A 232 19.43 -11.62 -16.09
N ALA A 233 20.29 -11.10 -15.21
CA ALA A 233 19.91 -10.05 -14.27
C ALA A 233 20.02 -8.66 -14.92
N PHE A 234 19.11 -7.77 -14.56
CA PHE A 234 19.13 -6.36 -14.94
C PHE A 234 18.62 -5.48 -13.79
N THR A 235 18.95 -4.20 -13.84
CA THR A 235 18.59 -3.20 -12.84
C THR A 235 17.55 -2.25 -13.41
N VAL A 236 16.52 -1.95 -12.61
CA VAL A 236 15.48 -0.97 -12.92
C VAL A 236 15.61 0.18 -11.93
N ARG A 237 15.83 1.39 -12.43
CA ARG A 237 15.89 2.63 -11.64
C ARG A 237 14.59 3.41 -11.83
N GLY A 238 14.16 4.10 -10.78
CA GLY A 238 12.87 4.78 -10.81
C GLY A 238 12.50 5.49 -9.53
N ARG A 239 11.21 5.62 -9.29
CA ARG A 239 10.63 6.25 -8.10
C ARG A 239 9.39 5.50 -7.65
N GLY A 240 9.05 5.67 -6.37
CA GLY A 240 7.82 5.13 -5.80
C GLY A 240 7.85 3.62 -5.57
N PHE A 241 9.00 2.97 -5.72
CA PHE A 241 9.13 1.54 -5.49
C PHE A 241 8.96 1.21 -4.01
N ARG A 242 8.42 0.02 -3.76
CA ARG A 242 8.14 -0.53 -2.43
C ARG A 242 8.62 -1.98 -2.36
N PRO A 243 8.87 -2.52 -1.15
CA PRO A 243 9.31 -3.91 -0.98
C PRO A 243 8.45 -4.95 -1.71
N GLU A 244 7.16 -4.67 -1.86
CA GLU A 244 6.17 -5.49 -2.57
C GLU A 244 6.06 -5.20 -4.08
N SER A 245 6.89 -4.31 -4.63
CA SER A 245 6.86 -3.97 -6.06
C SER A 245 7.46 -5.09 -6.91
N LEU A 246 6.82 -5.38 -8.04
CA LEU A 246 7.22 -6.43 -8.97
C LEU A 246 7.52 -5.82 -10.34
N VAL A 247 8.64 -6.22 -10.93
CA VAL A 247 8.96 -5.94 -12.33
C VAL A 247 8.17 -6.90 -13.21
N HIS A 248 7.55 -6.37 -14.26
CA HIS A 248 6.87 -7.11 -15.31
C HIS A 248 7.58 -6.85 -16.64
N VAL A 249 7.93 -7.91 -17.35
CA VAL A 249 8.54 -7.87 -18.69
C VAL A 249 7.55 -8.47 -19.68
N ALA A 250 7.16 -7.70 -20.70
CA ALA A 250 6.09 -8.08 -21.63
C ALA A 250 4.80 -8.54 -20.92
N GLY A 251 4.46 -7.87 -19.81
CA GLY A 251 3.32 -8.20 -18.95
C GLY A 251 3.52 -9.35 -17.96
N THR A 252 4.61 -10.14 -18.08
CA THR A 252 4.89 -11.26 -17.20
C THR A 252 5.72 -10.81 -15.99
N ALA A 253 5.21 -11.07 -14.78
CA ALA A 253 5.96 -10.80 -13.56
C ALA A 253 7.24 -11.64 -13.51
N VAL A 254 8.38 -10.99 -13.28
CA VAL A 254 9.68 -11.64 -13.17
C VAL A 254 10.20 -11.60 -11.74
N THR A 255 11.17 -12.47 -11.41
CA THR A 255 11.84 -12.46 -10.11
C THR A 255 12.41 -11.07 -9.84
N THR A 256 11.89 -10.41 -8.82
CA THR A 256 12.22 -9.03 -8.46
C THR A 256 12.77 -8.98 -7.04
N ARG A 257 13.82 -8.20 -6.82
CA ARG A 257 14.38 -7.90 -5.51
C ARG A 257 14.37 -6.39 -5.30
N PHE A 258 13.69 -5.97 -4.24
CA PHE A 258 13.71 -4.58 -3.80
C PHE A 258 15.07 -4.24 -3.19
N GLN A 259 15.68 -3.16 -3.68
CA GLN A 259 16.88 -2.57 -3.07
C GLN A 259 16.50 -1.33 -2.29
N THR A 260 15.89 -0.36 -2.97
CA THR A 260 15.49 0.93 -2.41
C THR A 260 14.20 1.41 -3.07
N GLY A 261 13.65 2.53 -2.57
CA GLY A 261 12.48 3.18 -3.20
C GLY A 261 12.73 3.70 -4.63
N GLU A 262 13.96 3.59 -5.13
CA GLU A 262 14.41 4.07 -6.44
C GLU A 262 15.13 3.00 -7.26
N GLU A 263 15.33 1.79 -6.72
CA GLU A 263 16.09 0.73 -7.40
C GLU A 263 15.52 -0.66 -7.10
N LEU A 264 15.32 -1.44 -8.16
CA LEU A 264 14.98 -2.87 -8.14
C LEU A 264 16.00 -3.64 -8.96
N THR A 265 16.32 -4.86 -8.57
CA THR A 265 16.97 -5.83 -9.46
C THR A 265 15.98 -6.90 -9.89
N ALA A 266 16.02 -7.27 -11.17
CA ALA A 266 15.13 -8.25 -11.76
C ALA A 266 15.90 -9.27 -12.60
N VAL A 267 15.29 -10.43 -12.85
CA VAL A 267 15.88 -11.49 -13.69
C VAL A 267 14.93 -11.81 -14.84
N ILE A 268 15.35 -11.54 -16.07
CA ILE A 268 14.61 -11.96 -17.26
C ILE A 268 14.85 -13.46 -17.48
N PRO A 269 13.80 -14.31 -17.45
CA PRO A 269 13.95 -15.75 -17.63
C PRO A 269 14.14 -16.12 -19.12
N PRO A 270 14.73 -17.29 -19.45
CA PRO A 270 14.98 -17.72 -20.83
C PRO A 270 13.72 -17.76 -21.70
N ALA A 271 12.55 -18.02 -21.10
CA ALA A 271 11.27 -18.02 -21.81
C ALA A 271 10.93 -16.66 -22.44
N LEU A 272 11.30 -15.55 -21.80
CA LEU A 272 11.14 -14.19 -22.34
C LEU A 272 12.31 -13.77 -23.24
N LEU A 273 13.35 -14.59 -23.34
CA LEU A 273 14.44 -14.46 -24.29
C LEU A 273 14.23 -15.38 -25.50
N ALA A 274 13.08 -16.01 -25.71
CA ALA A 274 12.92 -16.98 -26.81
C ALA A 274 13.00 -16.33 -28.21
N GLN A 275 12.64 -15.05 -28.33
CA GLN A 275 12.63 -14.30 -29.58
C GLN A 275 13.30 -12.94 -29.41
N ALA A 276 13.89 -12.44 -30.49
CA ALA A 276 14.42 -11.09 -30.54
C ALA A 276 13.29 -10.06 -30.65
N GLY A 277 13.51 -8.88 -30.11
CA GLY A 277 12.57 -7.76 -30.12
C GLY A 277 12.68 -6.90 -28.86
N ASP A 278 11.90 -5.83 -28.83
CA ASP A 278 11.78 -4.97 -27.65
C ASP A 278 10.70 -5.54 -26.72
N ALA A 279 11.08 -5.72 -25.45
CA ALA A 279 10.17 -6.20 -24.41
C ALA A 279 9.83 -5.04 -23.45
N PRO A 280 8.56 -4.60 -23.38
CA PRO A 280 8.19 -3.50 -22.51
C PRO A 280 8.30 -3.92 -21.05
N VAL A 281 9.02 -3.13 -20.26
CA VAL A 281 9.22 -3.32 -18.83
C VAL A 281 8.39 -2.31 -18.07
N THR A 282 7.60 -2.80 -17.11
CA THR A 282 6.82 -1.99 -16.17
C THR A 282 7.06 -2.46 -14.75
N VAL A 283 6.83 -1.58 -13.77
CA VAL A 283 6.84 -1.93 -12.35
C VAL A 283 5.42 -1.82 -11.80
N VAL A 284 4.97 -2.86 -11.11
CA VAL A 284 3.67 -2.89 -10.44
C VAL A 284 3.89 -2.78 -8.94
N THR A 285 3.37 -1.70 -8.35
CA THR A 285 3.31 -1.50 -6.90
C THR A 285 1.88 -1.76 -6.42
N PRO A 286 1.65 -2.74 -5.53
CA PRO A 286 0.32 -3.05 -5.00
C PRO A 286 -0.38 -1.86 -4.32
N GLY A 287 -1.71 -1.91 -4.36
CA GLY A 287 -2.56 -0.95 -3.64
C GLY A 287 -2.63 -1.21 -2.12
N PRO A 288 -3.24 -0.30 -1.33
CA PRO A 288 -3.96 0.90 -1.77
C PRO A 288 -3.07 1.98 -2.38
N GLY A 289 -3.56 2.74 -3.35
CA GLY A 289 -2.71 3.60 -4.19
C GLY A 289 -1.93 2.77 -5.19
N GLY A 290 -0.61 2.96 -5.27
CA GLY A 290 0.26 2.18 -6.14
C GLY A 290 -0.12 2.29 -7.62
N GLY A 291 -0.03 1.18 -8.34
CA GLY A 291 -0.39 1.08 -9.75
C GLY A 291 0.70 0.44 -10.59
N THR A 292 0.57 0.58 -11.90
CA THR A 292 1.58 0.20 -12.90
C THR A 292 2.30 1.47 -13.36
N SER A 293 3.62 1.40 -13.49
CA SER A 293 4.44 2.51 -14.00
C SER A 293 4.21 2.75 -15.50
N ASN A 294 4.87 3.78 -16.03
CA ASN A 294 5.20 3.84 -17.46
C ASN A 294 6.00 2.60 -17.90
N ALA A 295 5.96 2.32 -19.20
CA ALA A 295 6.76 1.27 -19.83
C ALA A 295 8.09 1.83 -20.36
N GLU A 296 9.16 1.06 -20.21
CA GLU A 296 10.46 1.30 -20.85
C GLU A 296 10.89 0.02 -21.57
N ASP A 297 11.44 0.12 -22.77
CA ASP A 297 11.73 -1.03 -23.61
C ASP A 297 13.10 -1.65 -23.28
N LEU A 298 13.10 -2.98 -23.09
CA LEU A 298 14.30 -3.78 -22.91
C LEU A 298 14.56 -4.60 -24.20
N THR A 299 15.61 -4.25 -24.93
CA THR A 299 15.92 -4.87 -26.22
C THR A 299 16.57 -6.25 -26.08
N VAL A 300 15.92 -7.27 -26.64
CA VAL A 300 16.49 -8.62 -26.86
C VAL A 300 16.96 -8.72 -28.31
N ARG A 301 18.26 -8.93 -28.50
CA ARG A 301 18.87 -9.02 -29.83
C ARG A 301 18.78 -10.44 -30.37
N ALA A 302 18.72 -10.59 -31.69
CA ALA A 302 18.76 -11.91 -32.30
C ALA A 302 20.11 -12.58 -32.03
N PRO A 303 20.14 -13.86 -31.58
CA PRO A 303 21.37 -14.65 -31.57
C PRO A 303 21.79 -14.78 -33.02
N PHE A 304 23.05 -14.46 -33.28
CA PHE A 304 23.55 -14.26 -34.63
C PHE A 304 23.35 -15.50 -35.50
N PRO A 305 22.51 -15.46 -36.56
CA PRO A 305 22.33 -16.58 -37.48
C PRO A 305 23.41 -16.61 -38.59
N GLY A 306 24.58 -16.00 -38.32
CA GLY A 306 25.60 -15.74 -39.33
C GLY A 306 25.22 -14.62 -40.29
N ARG A 307 24.70 -13.47 -39.81
CA ARG A 307 24.39 -12.32 -40.68
C ARG A 307 25.62 -11.84 -41.45
N PHE A 308 26.74 -11.69 -40.76
CA PHE A 308 27.97 -11.26 -41.40
C PHE A 308 28.86 -12.46 -41.70
N LEU A 309 29.34 -12.54 -42.94
CA LEU A 309 30.41 -13.45 -43.35
C LEU A 309 31.68 -12.63 -43.58
N ALA A 310 32.67 -12.79 -42.71
CA ALA A 310 34.00 -12.26 -42.93
C ALA A 310 34.82 -13.26 -43.75
N PHE A 311 35.46 -12.81 -44.82
CA PHE A 311 36.22 -13.70 -45.70
C PHE A 311 37.37 -12.96 -46.39
N THR A 312 38.35 -13.72 -46.87
CA THR A 312 39.50 -13.20 -47.61
C THR A 312 39.28 -13.34 -49.12
N SER A 313 39.65 -12.31 -49.89
CA SER A 313 39.60 -12.37 -51.35
C SER A 313 40.67 -11.47 -51.98
N ASN A 314 41.20 -11.88 -53.13
CA ASN A 314 42.17 -11.12 -53.90
C ASN A 314 41.57 -10.28 -55.04
N ARG A 315 40.25 -10.03 -54.96
CA ARG A 315 39.46 -9.36 -56.01
C ARG A 315 39.87 -7.92 -56.33
N ARG A 316 40.76 -7.31 -55.53
CA ARG A 316 41.24 -5.93 -55.69
C ARG A 316 42.74 -5.88 -55.88
N GLY A 317 43.18 -5.97 -57.14
CA GLY A 317 44.60 -5.80 -57.47
C GLY A 317 45.48 -6.99 -57.07
N GLY A 318 44.92 -8.18 -56.90
CA GLY A 318 45.65 -9.43 -56.73
C GLY A 318 46.21 -9.70 -55.32
N ARG A 319 46.09 -8.75 -54.39
CA ARG A 319 46.46 -8.91 -52.96
C ARG A 319 45.27 -9.38 -52.15
N ASN A 320 45.51 -10.18 -51.12
CA ASN A 320 44.46 -10.63 -50.21
C ASN A 320 43.97 -9.48 -49.34
N HIS A 321 42.66 -9.29 -49.31
CA HIS A 321 41.97 -8.34 -48.44
C HIS A 321 40.83 -9.04 -47.70
N ILE A 322 40.47 -8.53 -46.52
CA ILE A 322 39.30 -8.95 -45.76
C ILE A 322 38.07 -8.24 -46.31
N TYR A 323 36.98 -8.98 -46.46
CA TYR A 323 35.67 -8.47 -46.84
C TYR A 323 34.63 -8.90 -45.84
N LEU A 324 33.59 -8.10 -45.71
CA LEU A 324 32.41 -8.44 -44.94
C LEU A 324 31.19 -8.50 -45.87
N LEU A 325 30.53 -9.65 -45.96
CA LEU A 325 29.22 -9.74 -46.58
C LEU A 325 28.15 -9.63 -45.49
N ASP A 326 27.34 -8.57 -45.56
CA ASP A 326 26.07 -8.50 -44.86
C ASP A 326 25.05 -9.35 -45.64
N ARG A 327 24.74 -10.55 -45.14
CA ARG A 327 23.82 -11.49 -45.77
C ARG A 327 22.37 -11.03 -45.68
N GLU A 328 22.04 -10.16 -44.73
CA GLU A 328 20.69 -9.61 -44.58
C GLU A 328 20.47 -8.48 -45.59
N ALA A 329 21.41 -7.54 -45.66
CA ALA A 329 21.34 -6.42 -46.62
C ALA A 329 21.76 -6.82 -48.05
N GLY A 330 22.34 -8.01 -48.23
CA GLY A 330 22.94 -8.46 -49.50
C GLY A 330 24.09 -7.57 -49.97
N ARG A 331 24.80 -6.91 -49.04
CA ARG A 331 25.81 -5.87 -49.36
C ARG A 331 27.19 -6.29 -48.90
N LEU A 332 28.18 -6.05 -49.77
CA LEU A 332 29.59 -6.20 -49.46
C LEU A 332 30.15 -4.90 -48.88
N ASP A 333 30.76 -4.97 -47.70
CA ASP A 333 31.64 -3.92 -47.17
C ASP A 333 33.10 -4.34 -47.43
N PRO A 334 33.87 -3.54 -48.18
CA PRO A 334 35.26 -3.83 -48.47
C PRO A 334 36.22 -3.54 -47.32
N LEU A 335 35.77 -2.94 -46.22
CA LEU A 335 36.60 -2.63 -45.05
C LEU A 335 37.89 -1.88 -45.41
N GLU A 336 37.78 -0.76 -46.13
CA GLU A 336 38.94 0.02 -46.60
C GLU A 336 39.85 0.46 -45.44
N GLU A 337 39.24 0.72 -44.28
CA GLU A 337 39.93 1.16 -43.07
C GLU A 337 40.69 0.03 -42.38
N ALA A 338 40.28 -1.22 -42.61
CA ALA A 338 40.97 -2.39 -42.08
C ALA A 338 42.08 -2.86 -43.02
N ASN A 339 41.85 -2.82 -44.33
CA ASN A 339 42.73 -3.41 -45.33
C ASN A 339 44.00 -2.60 -45.61
N SER A 340 45.10 -3.31 -45.84
CA SER A 340 46.38 -2.71 -46.20
C SER A 340 46.51 -2.56 -47.71
N ALA A 341 46.96 -1.39 -48.16
CA ALA A 341 47.32 -1.17 -49.57
C ALA A 341 48.57 -1.98 -49.98
N ASN A 342 49.46 -2.27 -49.02
CA ASN A 342 50.78 -2.84 -49.27
C ASN A 342 51.03 -4.19 -48.58
N GLY A 343 50.01 -4.76 -47.93
CA GLY A 343 50.07 -6.09 -47.31
C GLY A 343 49.03 -7.05 -47.87
N ASN A 344 49.09 -8.30 -47.41
CA ASN A 344 48.07 -9.33 -47.51
C ASN A 344 47.36 -9.46 -46.18
N ASP A 345 46.04 -9.34 -46.21
CA ASP A 345 45.17 -9.49 -45.06
C ASP A 345 44.38 -10.80 -45.20
N GLY A 346 44.47 -11.66 -44.19
CA GLY A 346 43.96 -13.03 -44.23
C GLY A 346 43.37 -13.51 -42.91
N TYR A 347 42.73 -14.69 -42.96
CA TYR A 347 42.23 -15.42 -41.79
C TYR A 347 41.35 -14.59 -40.84
N PRO A 348 40.26 -13.99 -41.33
CA PRO A 348 39.38 -13.20 -40.48
C PRO A 348 38.54 -14.11 -39.57
N SER A 349 38.35 -13.65 -38.33
CA SER A 349 37.35 -14.15 -37.39
C SER A 349 36.55 -12.98 -36.83
N ILE A 350 35.26 -13.18 -36.53
CA ILE A 350 34.29 -12.13 -36.22
C ILE A 350 33.51 -12.46 -34.95
N SER A 351 33.29 -11.46 -34.08
CA SER A 351 32.49 -11.61 -32.86
C SER A 351 31.01 -11.89 -33.17
N ALA A 352 30.27 -12.45 -32.21
CA ALA A 352 28.88 -12.86 -32.42
C ALA A 352 27.92 -11.69 -32.58
N ASP A 353 28.17 -10.51 -32.01
CA ASP A 353 27.42 -9.28 -32.35
C ASP A 353 27.85 -8.69 -33.71
N GLY A 354 28.88 -9.27 -34.30
CA GLY A 354 29.57 -8.78 -35.45
C GLY A 354 30.63 -7.73 -35.14
N ARG A 355 30.53 -6.92 -34.08
CA ARG A 355 31.29 -5.66 -33.93
C ARG A 355 32.79 -5.77 -34.21
N PHE A 356 33.46 -6.80 -33.70
CA PHE A 356 34.90 -6.95 -33.79
C PHE A 356 35.29 -7.97 -34.86
N ILE A 357 36.30 -7.63 -35.67
CA ILE A 357 36.96 -8.55 -36.59
C ILE A 357 38.43 -8.65 -36.20
N VAL A 358 38.93 -9.84 -35.94
CA VAL A 358 40.37 -10.10 -35.87
C VAL A 358 40.85 -10.75 -37.14
N PHE A 359 42.05 -10.41 -37.59
CA PHE A 359 42.62 -10.95 -38.81
C PHE A 359 44.14 -10.85 -38.79
N GLN A 360 44.79 -11.63 -39.64
CA GLN A 360 46.24 -11.61 -39.83
C GLN A 360 46.61 -10.65 -40.95
N SER A 361 47.71 -9.90 -40.82
CA SER A 361 48.26 -9.07 -41.88
C SER A 361 49.78 -9.07 -41.89
N ASP A 362 50.38 -9.12 -43.09
CA ASP A 362 51.84 -8.96 -43.28
C ASP A 362 52.27 -7.49 -43.45
N ARG A 363 51.36 -6.53 -43.17
CA ARG A 363 51.58 -5.08 -43.41
C ARG A 363 52.79 -4.50 -42.67
N HIS A 364 53.24 -5.14 -41.61
CA HIS A 364 54.36 -4.68 -40.81
C HIS A 364 55.62 -5.48 -41.18
N ARG A 365 56.50 -4.88 -41.99
CA ARG A 365 57.81 -5.44 -42.39
C ARG A 365 57.74 -6.81 -43.09
N GLY A 366 56.57 -7.21 -43.61
CA GLY A 366 56.36 -8.51 -44.24
C GLY A 366 56.16 -9.66 -43.25
N GLN A 367 56.11 -9.37 -41.95
CA GLN A 367 55.81 -10.33 -40.90
C GLN A 367 54.32 -10.34 -40.63
N ALA A 368 53.75 -11.55 -40.49
CA ALA A 368 52.37 -11.73 -40.09
C ALA A 368 52.16 -11.30 -38.63
N ASP A 369 51.29 -10.31 -38.46
CA ASP A 369 50.82 -9.78 -37.19
C ASP A 369 49.28 -9.91 -37.12
N VAL A 370 48.71 -9.97 -35.91
CA VAL A 370 47.27 -9.98 -35.67
C VAL A 370 46.76 -8.55 -35.46
N PHE A 371 45.66 -8.20 -36.12
CA PHE A 371 45.00 -6.91 -35.98
C PHE A 371 43.56 -7.10 -35.53
N LEU A 372 43.03 -6.11 -34.79
CA LEU A 372 41.62 -6.04 -34.40
C LEU A 372 40.97 -4.81 -35.01
N PHE A 373 39.88 -4.99 -35.74
CA PHE A 373 39.08 -3.93 -36.33
C PHE A 373 37.74 -3.82 -35.62
N ASP A 374 37.45 -2.65 -35.06
CA ASP A 374 36.13 -2.31 -34.51
C ASP A 374 35.28 -1.69 -35.63
N ARG A 375 34.19 -2.37 -36.01
CA ARG A 375 33.31 -1.93 -37.09
C ARG A 375 32.40 -0.77 -36.73
N GLU A 376 32.08 -0.59 -35.44
CA GLU A 376 31.20 0.52 -35.02
C GLU A 376 31.95 1.84 -35.13
N THR A 377 33.18 1.88 -34.64
CA THR A 377 34.04 3.07 -34.67
C THR A 377 34.85 3.19 -35.95
N ARG A 378 34.93 2.12 -36.76
CA ARG A 378 35.81 1.99 -37.94
C ARG A 378 37.28 2.23 -37.63
N THR A 379 37.74 1.74 -36.49
CA THR A 379 39.13 1.90 -36.05
C THR A 379 39.88 0.58 -36.07
N LEU A 380 41.12 0.63 -36.54
CA LEU A 380 42.05 -0.49 -36.54
C LEU A 380 43.01 -0.40 -35.36
N ASP A 381 43.06 -1.46 -34.56
CA ASP A 381 44.01 -1.65 -33.47
C ASP A 381 45.13 -2.61 -33.89
N PRO A 382 46.40 -2.19 -33.83
CA PRO A 382 47.55 -3.02 -34.18
C PRO A 382 47.98 -4.02 -33.10
N LEU A 383 47.31 -4.05 -31.94
CA LEU A 383 47.55 -5.00 -30.84
C LEU A 383 49.04 -5.19 -30.48
N PRO A 384 49.78 -4.12 -30.13
CA PRO A 384 51.20 -4.22 -29.84
C PRO A 384 51.53 -5.07 -28.60
N GLU A 385 50.55 -5.29 -27.70
CA GLU A 385 50.69 -6.18 -26.56
C GLU A 385 50.56 -7.66 -26.93
N LEU A 386 49.88 -7.95 -28.05
CA LEU A 386 49.75 -9.29 -28.61
C LEU A 386 50.96 -9.60 -29.49
N ASN A 387 51.22 -8.76 -30.49
CA ASN A 387 52.21 -9.00 -31.54
C ASN A 387 53.66 -8.88 -31.04
N HIS A 388 54.53 -9.73 -31.58
CA HIS A 388 55.93 -9.79 -31.25
C HIS A 388 56.77 -9.21 -32.41
N PRO A 389 57.78 -8.37 -32.14
CA PRO A 389 58.49 -7.59 -33.17
C PRO A 389 59.27 -8.41 -34.21
N THR A 390 59.44 -9.72 -33.96
CA THR A 390 60.22 -10.62 -34.82
C THR A 390 59.60 -12.00 -34.96
N ALA A 391 58.44 -12.29 -34.35
CA ALA A 391 57.84 -13.62 -34.41
C ALA A 391 56.65 -13.63 -35.37
N PHE A 392 56.34 -14.78 -35.96
CA PHE A 392 55.05 -14.98 -36.60
C PHE A 392 53.94 -14.90 -35.56
N ASP A 393 52.90 -14.12 -35.84
CA ASP A 393 51.66 -14.03 -35.07
C ASP A 393 50.46 -14.10 -36.00
N GLY A 394 49.71 -15.20 -35.96
CA GLY A 394 48.73 -15.48 -37.01
C GLY A 394 47.60 -16.41 -36.60
N PHE A 395 46.75 -16.72 -37.59
CA PHE A 395 45.55 -17.54 -37.46
C PHE A 395 44.65 -17.16 -36.27
N PRO A 396 44.24 -15.88 -36.14
CA PRO A 396 43.51 -15.43 -34.96
C PRO A 396 42.04 -15.89 -34.98
N HIS A 397 41.50 -16.17 -33.79
CA HIS A 397 40.07 -16.37 -33.57
C HIS A 397 39.59 -15.57 -32.37
N ILE A 398 38.47 -14.85 -32.53
CA ILE A 398 37.86 -14.04 -31.47
C ILE A 398 36.68 -14.78 -30.82
N SER A 399 36.45 -14.59 -29.52
CA SER A 399 35.29 -15.14 -28.81
C SER A 399 33.99 -14.44 -29.23
N ALA A 400 32.86 -15.13 -29.02
CA ALA A 400 31.53 -14.62 -29.33
C ALA A 400 31.25 -13.23 -28.71
N ASP A 401 31.67 -13.00 -27.46
CA ASP A 401 31.52 -11.73 -26.74
C ASP A 401 32.57 -10.66 -27.12
N GLY A 402 33.50 -10.97 -28.03
CA GLY A 402 34.57 -10.07 -28.46
C GLY A 402 35.73 -9.94 -27.47
N ARG A 403 35.69 -10.62 -26.31
CA ARG A 403 36.66 -10.38 -25.24
C ARG A 403 38.01 -11.05 -25.47
N PHE A 404 38.02 -12.29 -25.95
CA PHE A 404 39.23 -13.10 -26.03
C PHE A 404 39.65 -13.32 -27.47
N VAL A 405 40.95 -13.27 -27.73
CA VAL A 405 41.56 -13.65 -29.00
C VAL A 405 42.52 -14.80 -28.74
N VAL A 406 42.32 -15.94 -29.40
CA VAL A 406 43.34 -16.99 -29.50
C VAL A 406 44.09 -16.85 -30.80
N PHE A 407 45.38 -17.13 -30.78
CA PHE A 407 46.23 -17.01 -31.96
C PHE A 407 47.46 -17.92 -31.83
N GLU A 408 48.12 -18.15 -32.96
CA GLU A 408 49.36 -18.92 -33.06
C GLU A 408 50.55 -17.98 -33.06
N SER A 409 51.63 -18.35 -32.35
CA SER A 409 52.88 -17.62 -32.39
C SER A 409 54.11 -18.51 -32.28
N ASP A 410 55.17 -18.18 -33.03
CA ASP A 410 56.47 -18.87 -32.98
C ASP A 410 57.49 -18.21 -32.04
N ARG A 411 57.04 -17.26 -31.21
CA ARG A 411 57.90 -16.49 -30.28
C ARG A 411 58.70 -17.33 -29.28
N LEU A 412 58.33 -18.59 -29.08
CA LEU A 412 59.01 -19.53 -28.18
C LEU A 412 59.87 -20.49 -28.99
N ASN A 413 61.16 -20.16 -29.13
CA ASN A 413 62.18 -20.97 -29.82
C ASN A 413 61.87 -21.28 -31.30
N GLY A 414 61.07 -20.45 -31.97
CA GLY A 414 60.72 -20.62 -33.38
C GLY A 414 59.72 -21.74 -33.65
N ARG A 415 59.01 -22.21 -32.61
CA ARG A 415 57.96 -23.23 -32.75
C ARG A 415 56.58 -22.62 -32.53
N PRO A 416 55.62 -22.87 -33.42
CA PRO A 416 54.22 -22.48 -33.21
C PRO A 416 53.66 -22.97 -31.88
N LYS A 417 53.07 -22.04 -31.13
CA LYS A 417 52.34 -22.26 -29.87
C LYS A 417 51.07 -21.44 -29.86
N ILE A 418 50.08 -21.90 -29.11
CA ILE A 418 48.79 -21.24 -28.93
C ILE A 418 48.87 -20.26 -27.75
N PHE A 419 48.44 -19.03 -28.00
CA PHE A 419 48.32 -17.96 -27.03
C PHE A 419 46.88 -17.47 -26.93
N LEU A 420 46.54 -16.91 -25.76
CA LEU A 420 45.30 -16.23 -25.47
C LEU A 420 45.60 -14.76 -25.18
N PHE A 421 44.76 -13.86 -25.67
CA PHE A 421 44.81 -12.43 -25.40
C PHE A 421 43.45 -11.94 -24.91
N ASP A 422 43.42 -11.26 -23.78
CA ASP A 422 42.22 -10.59 -23.26
C ASP A 422 42.24 -9.13 -23.75
N THR A 423 41.28 -8.77 -24.61
CA THR A 423 41.19 -7.45 -25.25
C THR A 423 40.85 -6.31 -24.30
N GLN A 424 40.24 -6.61 -23.15
CA GLN A 424 39.86 -5.62 -22.14
C GLN A 424 41.05 -5.27 -21.24
N THR A 425 41.74 -6.30 -20.76
CA THR A 425 42.90 -6.12 -19.86
C THR A 425 44.20 -5.91 -20.61
N ARG A 426 44.23 -6.18 -21.92
CA ARG A 426 45.43 -6.16 -22.78
C ARG A 426 46.52 -7.12 -22.33
N VAL A 427 46.14 -8.21 -21.68
CA VAL A 427 47.06 -9.23 -21.20
C VAL A 427 47.09 -10.41 -22.16
N ARG A 428 48.30 -10.82 -22.53
CA ARG A 428 48.58 -12.04 -23.28
C ARG A 428 49.06 -13.14 -22.33
N SER A 429 48.56 -14.36 -22.50
CA SER A 429 49.03 -15.56 -21.80
C SER A 429 49.25 -16.73 -22.76
N GLU A 430 50.19 -17.61 -22.43
CA GLU A 430 50.34 -18.90 -23.11
C GLU A 430 49.28 -19.88 -22.59
N LEU A 431 48.66 -20.66 -23.48
CA LEU A 431 47.76 -21.74 -23.10
C LEU A 431 48.53 -23.04 -22.86
N GLY A 432 49.22 -23.13 -21.72
CA GLY A 432 50.10 -24.26 -21.41
C GLY A 432 49.44 -25.64 -21.46
N GLN A 433 48.13 -25.76 -21.20
CA GLN A 433 47.42 -27.05 -21.35
C GLN A 433 47.17 -27.44 -22.81
N ALA A 434 47.23 -26.48 -23.75
CA ALA A 434 47.02 -26.69 -25.17
C ALA A 434 48.34 -26.82 -25.96
N ASN A 435 49.48 -26.52 -25.31
CA ASN A 435 50.80 -26.53 -25.93
C ASN A 435 51.66 -27.68 -25.41
N GLU A 436 52.33 -28.39 -26.31
CA GLU A 436 53.28 -29.44 -25.94
C GLU A 436 54.72 -28.98 -26.22
N ALA A 437 55.64 -29.15 -25.27
CA ALA A 437 56.96 -28.49 -25.32
C ALA A 437 57.80 -28.80 -26.58
N THR A 438 57.57 -29.96 -27.21
CA THR A 438 58.39 -30.46 -28.34
C THR A 438 57.66 -30.48 -29.68
N ALA A 439 56.34 -30.24 -29.69
CA ALA A 439 55.52 -30.24 -30.89
C ALA A 439 55.40 -28.84 -31.50
N ASP A 440 54.83 -28.76 -32.71
CA ASP A 440 54.27 -27.52 -33.24
C ASP A 440 52.76 -27.57 -33.00
N ASP A 441 52.19 -26.54 -32.39
CA ASP A 441 50.76 -26.47 -32.05
C ASP A 441 50.13 -25.33 -32.84
N GLY A 442 49.11 -25.63 -33.66
CA GLY A 442 48.58 -24.67 -34.64
C GLY A 442 47.09 -24.79 -34.90
N LEU A 443 46.55 -23.79 -35.62
CA LEU A 443 45.10 -23.58 -35.86
C LEU A 443 44.27 -23.55 -34.56
N ALA A 444 44.32 -22.40 -33.87
CA ALA A 444 43.52 -22.15 -32.68
C ALA A 444 42.13 -21.59 -33.04
N ALA A 445 41.09 -22.09 -32.38
CA ALA A 445 39.74 -21.57 -32.50
C ALA A 445 39.02 -21.59 -31.14
N ILE A 446 38.16 -20.60 -30.92
CA ILE A 446 37.20 -20.61 -29.83
C ILE A 446 35.85 -21.00 -30.43
N SER A 447 35.19 -22.04 -29.89
CA SER A 447 33.84 -22.36 -30.30
C SER A 447 32.89 -21.24 -29.89
N ASN A 448 32.15 -20.69 -30.86
CA ASN A 448 31.09 -19.70 -30.64
C ASN A 448 29.81 -20.35 -30.13
#